data_AF-A0A2W1LXA8-F1
#
_entry.id   AF-A0A2W1LXA8-F1
#
_cell.length_a   1.000
_cell.length_b   1.000
_cell.length_c   1.000
_cell.angle_alpha   90.00
_cell.angle_beta   90.00
_cell.angle_gamma   90.00
#
_symmetry.space_group_name_H-M   'P 1'
#
loop_
_entity.id
_entity.type
_entity.pdbx_description
1 polymer ?
#
loop_
_entity_poly.entity_id
_entity_poly.type
_entity_poly.pdbx_seq_one_letter_code
_entity_poly.pdbx_strand_id
1 'polypeptide(L)'
;MTYSRDKLTKYRVMRNASALAASLPHTRSLSKLHLQSLLKQYGKVIVKPSGGYGGAGVMSVSVKGTGYEVHYGRSRKTFSSLPLLYSYIKSKTGGLRYIVQRKIPLAKVKGRPFDIRVMVQRTKKSGWSVTGKLAKIAGPGYIVTNVARSKGRVAPLADAISSSNITGKSVKQLQSQIDRVSLRSAKQLQKYYRIDTVGLDIGLDAKGKAWIIEPNFKPDKSLFRKLRDKSMYRAVMSFYNRRYYR
;
A
#
# COMPACT_ATOMS: atom_id res chain seq x y z
N MET A 1 12.84 16.73 17.31
CA MET A 1 12.98 15.26 17.19
C MET A 1 12.67 14.83 15.76
N THR A 2 13.57 14.06 15.13
CA THR A 2 13.39 13.59 13.75
C THR A 2 12.69 12.22 13.78
N TYR A 3 11.42 12.15 13.36
CA TYR A 3 10.73 10.86 13.28
C TYR A 3 11.35 9.98 12.20
N SER A 4 11.58 8.70 12.53
CA SER A 4 12.04 7.71 11.55
C SER A 4 11.05 7.62 10.38
N ARG A 5 11.59 7.50 9.16
CA ARG A 5 10.80 7.39 7.92
C ARG A 5 10.42 5.95 7.55
N ASP A 6 10.64 4.99 8.46
CA ASP A 6 10.29 3.59 8.27
C ASP A 6 8.77 3.35 8.26
N LYS A 7 8.35 2.21 7.68
CA LYS A 7 6.95 1.86 7.50
C LYS A 7 6.19 1.72 8.83
N LEU A 8 6.82 1.17 9.87
CA LEU A 8 6.19 0.96 11.17
C LEU A 8 5.94 2.29 11.89
N THR A 9 6.91 3.20 11.85
CA THR A 9 6.78 4.53 12.46
C THR A 9 5.68 5.34 11.76
N LYS A 10 5.65 5.35 10.42
CA LYS A 10 4.56 5.99 9.65
C LYS A 10 3.19 5.38 9.97
N TYR A 11 3.09 4.05 10.10
CA TYR A 11 1.86 3.38 10.54
C TYR A 11 1.40 3.84 11.92
N ARG A 12 2.30 3.87 12.92
CA ARG A 12 1.99 4.31 14.29
C ARG A 12 1.48 5.75 14.32
N VAL A 13 2.19 6.65 13.65
CA VAL A 13 1.81 8.07 13.53
C VAL A 13 0.40 8.24 12.93
N MET A 14 0.08 7.50 11.88
CA MET A 14 -1.26 7.56 11.27
C MET A 14 -2.33 6.91 12.16
N ARG A 15 -2.00 5.82 12.87
CA ARG A 15 -2.92 5.10 13.75
C ARG A 15 -3.40 5.97 14.92
N ASN A 16 -2.59 6.93 15.38
CA ASN A 16 -2.99 7.87 16.43
C ASN A 16 -4.11 8.82 16.01
N ALA A 17 -4.42 8.93 14.70
CA ALA A 17 -5.62 9.60 14.25
C ALA A 17 -6.78 8.60 14.18
N SER A 18 -7.78 8.75 15.06
CA SER A 18 -9.00 7.92 15.10
C SER A 18 -9.66 7.79 13.72
N ALA A 19 -9.70 8.88 12.97
CA ALA A 19 -10.23 8.97 11.62
C ALA A 19 -9.49 8.12 10.56
N LEU A 20 -8.30 7.60 10.85
CA LEU A 20 -7.48 6.77 9.97
C LEU A 20 -7.32 5.34 10.48
N ALA A 21 -7.44 5.11 11.79
CA ALA A 21 -7.18 3.82 12.44
C ALA A 21 -7.94 2.66 11.76
N ALA A 22 -9.23 2.86 11.45
CA ALA A 22 -10.07 1.85 10.80
C ALA A 22 -9.65 1.53 9.35
N SER A 23 -8.91 2.43 8.69
CA SER A 23 -8.39 2.27 7.34
C SER A 23 -6.95 1.75 7.31
N LEU A 24 -6.32 1.47 8.45
CA LEU A 24 -4.97 0.92 8.49
C LEU A 24 -5.01 -0.59 8.72
N PRO A 25 -4.38 -1.41 7.86
CA PRO A 25 -4.26 -2.84 8.13
C PRO A 25 -3.44 -3.07 9.39
N HIS A 26 -3.87 -3.98 10.26
CA HIS A 26 -3.16 -4.30 11.50
C HIS A 26 -1.70 -4.64 11.18
N THR A 27 -0.77 -3.87 11.75
CA THR A 27 0.67 -3.94 11.47
C THR A 27 1.45 -3.95 12.77
N ARG A 28 2.45 -4.83 12.87
CA ARG A 28 3.38 -4.96 14.00
C ARG A 28 4.81 -5.13 13.49
N SER A 29 5.80 -4.90 14.35
CA SER A 29 7.17 -5.37 14.09
C SER A 29 7.17 -6.89 13.95
N LEU A 30 8.03 -7.43 13.08
CA LEU A 30 8.14 -8.87 12.91
C LEU A 30 8.77 -9.51 14.15
N SER A 31 8.01 -10.35 14.83
CA SER A 31 8.47 -11.31 15.84
C SER A 31 7.71 -12.63 15.65
N LYS A 32 8.18 -13.74 16.23
CA LYS A 32 7.46 -15.02 16.17
C LYS A 32 6.05 -14.89 16.74
N LEU A 33 5.92 -14.22 17.88
CA LEU A 33 4.65 -13.94 18.56
C LEU A 33 3.70 -13.10 17.69
N HIS A 34 4.18 -12.00 17.11
CA HIS A 34 3.33 -11.15 16.25
C HIS A 34 2.94 -11.86 14.96
N LEU A 35 3.84 -12.65 14.37
CA LEU A 35 3.54 -13.45 13.19
C LEU A 35 2.42 -14.45 13.49
N GLN A 36 2.54 -15.20 14.58
CA GLN A 36 1.54 -16.16 15.04
C GLN A 36 0.19 -15.49 15.30
N SER A 37 0.19 -14.40 16.06
CA SER A 37 -1.03 -13.66 16.43
C SER A 37 -1.78 -13.17 15.18
N LEU A 38 -1.09 -12.55 14.23
CA LEU A 38 -1.74 -12.05 13.02
C LEU A 38 -2.14 -13.17 12.05
N LEU A 39 -1.40 -14.29 12.00
CA LEU A 39 -1.80 -15.47 11.23
C LEU A 39 -3.05 -16.12 11.83
N LYS A 40 -3.13 -16.28 13.15
CA LYS A 40 -4.31 -16.79 13.85
C LYS A 40 -5.52 -15.90 13.60
N GLN A 41 -5.33 -14.58 13.65
CA GLN A 41 -6.43 -13.63 13.50
C GLN A 41 -6.94 -13.49 12.06
N TYR A 42 -6.05 -13.56 11.06
CA TYR A 42 -6.41 -13.20 9.67
C TYR A 42 -6.21 -14.32 8.65
N GLY A 43 -5.59 -15.45 9.03
CA GLY A 43 -5.23 -16.56 8.14
C GLY A 43 -4.12 -16.23 7.12
N LYS A 44 -3.91 -14.94 6.81
CA LYS A 44 -2.95 -14.49 5.80
C LYS A 44 -2.35 -13.12 6.11
N VAL A 45 -1.03 -13.02 6.00
CA VAL A 45 -0.26 -11.81 6.28
C VAL A 45 0.76 -11.51 5.19
N ILE A 46 1.22 -10.27 5.16
CA ILE A 46 2.38 -9.81 4.42
C ILE A 46 3.51 -9.53 5.41
N VAL A 47 4.69 -10.08 5.13
CA VAL A 47 5.92 -9.80 5.85
C VAL A 47 6.82 -8.99 4.91
N LYS A 48 7.23 -7.79 5.30
CA LYS A 48 7.98 -6.87 4.42
C LYS A 48 9.02 -6.05 5.19
N PRO A 49 10.14 -5.64 4.55
CA PRO A 49 11.12 -4.77 5.19
C PRO A 49 10.49 -3.48 5.68
N SER A 50 10.86 -3.03 6.89
CA SER A 50 10.39 -1.75 7.44
C SER A 50 10.98 -0.56 6.66
N GLY A 51 12.22 -0.69 6.21
CA GLY A 51 12.88 0.22 5.26
C GLY A 51 12.71 -0.19 3.80
N GLY A 52 13.34 0.53 2.87
CA GLY A 52 13.42 0.16 1.45
C GLY A 52 12.18 0.43 0.59
N TYR A 53 12.35 0.26 -0.72
CA TYR A 53 11.38 0.59 -1.78
C TYR A 53 11.22 -0.57 -2.78
N GLY A 54 10.24 -0.44 -3.67
CA GLY A 54 10.11 -1.30 -4.85
C GLY A 54 9.61 -2.72 -4.60
N GLY A 55 9.28 -3.11 -3.36
CA GLY A 55 8.71 -4.42 -3.03
C GLY A 55 9.74 -5.55 -2.88
N ALA A 56 11.03 -5.23 -2.76
CA ALA A 56 12.06 -6.22 -2.43
C ALA A 56 11.83 -6.80 -1.02
N GLY A 57 12.14 -8.08 -0.82
CA GLY A 57 12.00 -8.72 0.49
C GLY A 57 10.56 -8.99 0.94
N VAL A 58 9.53 -8.72 0.11
CA VAL A 58 8.13 -8.95 0.48
C VAL A 58 7.77 -10.44 0.38
N MET A 59 7.21 -10.97 1.46
CA MET A 59 6.71 -12.34 1.58
C MET A 59 5.21 -12.33 1.89
N SER A 60 4.45 -13.21 1.25
CA SER A 60 3.06 -13.50 1.64
C SER A 60 3.05 -14.81 2.41
N VAL A 61 2.47 -14.82 3.61
CA VAL A 61 2.40 -16.00 4.47
C VAL A 61 0.93 -16.32 4.74
N SER A 62 0.52 -17.57 4.56
CA SER A 62 -0.84 -18.05 4.85
C SER A 62 -0.83 -19.33 5.66
N VAL A 63 -1.86 -19.52 6.47
CA VAL A 63 -2.22 -20.82 7.05
C VAL A 63 -2.76 -21.71 5.93
N LYS A 64 -2.35 -22.99 5.89
CA LYS A 64 -2.77 -23.98 4.88
C LYS A 64 -2.91 -25.34 5.56
N GLY A 65 -4.15 -25.80 5.77
CA GLY A 65 -4.42 -26.99 6.58
C GLY A 65 -3.85 -26.83 7.99
N THR A 66 -3.06 -27.82 8.43
CA THR A 66 -2.35 -27.80 9.71
C THR A 66 -1.01 -27.02 9.66
N GLY A 67 -0.58 -26.58 8.48
CA GLY A 67 0.71 -25.93 8.28
C GLY A 67 0.61 -24.50 7.73
N TYR A 68 1.71 -24.06 7.13
CA TYR A 68 1.88 -22.71 6.60
C TYR A 68 2.47 -22.74 5.20
N GLU A 69 2.11 -21.76 4.37
CA GLU A 69 2.70 -21.53 3.06
C GLU A 69 3.31 -20.13 3.00
N VAL A 70 4.57 -20.04 2.54
CA VAL A 70 5.26 -18.78 2.24
C VAL A 70 5.45 -18.66 0.75
N HIS A 71 5.01 -17.53 0.21
CA HIS A 71 5.31 -17.10 -1.15
C HIS A 71 6.34 -15.97 -1.10
N TYR A 72 7.52 -16.19 -1.69
CA TYR A 72 8.61 -15.23 -1.81
C TYR A 72 9.16 -15.20 -3.24
N GLY A 73 9.06 -14.05 -3.92
CA GLY A 73 9.42 -13.97 -5.33
C GLY A 73 8.55 -14.88 -6.19
N ARG A 74 9.16 -15.86 -6.87
CA ARG A 74 8.47 -16.92 -7.63
C ARG A 74 8.33 -18.22 -6.86
N SER A 75 8.96 -18.33 -5.69
CA SER A 75 9.02 -19.58 -4.92
C SER A 75 7.86 -19.66 -3.93
N ARG A 76 7.30 -20.87 -3.81
CA ARG A 76 6.40 -21.24 -2.71
C ARG A 76 7.05 -22.33 -1.89
N LYS A 77 6.99 -22.21 -0.57
CA LYS A 77 7.46 -23.22 0.38
C LYS A 77 6.41 -23.44 1.45
N THR A 78 6.24 -24.68 1.87
CA THR A 78 5.35 -25.07 2.96
C THR A 78 6.16 -25.43 4.21
N PHE A 79 5.55 -25.24 5.38
CA PHE A 79 6.14 -25.54 6.68
C PHE A 79 5.08 -26.18 7.57
N SER A 80 5.42 -27.27 8.24
CA SER A 80 4.52 -27.97 9.16
C SER A 80 4.34 -27.24 10.49
N SER A 81 5.27 -26.36 10.87
CA SER A 81 5.25 -25.68 12.17
C SER A 81 5.67 -24.22 12.10
N LEU A 82 5.19 -23.44 13.08
CA LEU A 82 5.52 -22.01 13.22
C LEU A 82 7.02 -21.76 13.46
N PRO A 83 7.75 -22.54 14.28
CA PRO A 83 9.20 -22.39 14.42
C PRO A 83 9.97 -22.50 13.09
N LEU A 84 9.65 -23.53 12.28
CA LEU A 84 10.29 -23.72 10.96
C LEU A 84 9.97 -22.57 10.00
N LEU A 85 8.70 -22.16 9.95
CA LEU A 85 8.25 -20.98 9.19
C LEU A 85 9.03 -19.73 9.60
N TYR A 86 9.13 -19.46 10.90
CA TYR A 86 9.77 -18.25 11.40
C TYR A 86 11.27 -18.24 11.13
N SER A 87 11.95 -19.38 11.31
CA SER A 87 13.37 -19.54 10.97
C SER A 87 13.63 -19.26 9.48
N TYR A 88 12.78 -19.80 8.59
CA TYR A 88 12.86 -19.51 7.17
C TYR A 88 12.66 -18.02 6.87
N ILE A 89 11.65 -17.38 7.46
CA ILE A 89 11.42 -15.93 7.26
C ILE A 89 12.64 -15.14 7.72
N LYS A 90 13.22 -15.48 8.88
CA LYS A 90 14.40 -14.81 9.45
C LYS A 90 15.63 -14.95 8.57
N SER A 91 15.88 -16.12 7.97
CA SER A 91 16.99 -16.27 7.01
C SER A 91 16.82 -15.40 5.77
N LYS A 92 15.58 -15.02 5.40
CA LYS A 92 15.30 -14.10 4.29
C LYS A 92 15.35 -12.62 4.66
N THR A 93 15.44 -12.25 5.93
CA THR A 93 15.48 -10.83 6.31
C THR A 93 16.86 -10.20 6.17
N GLY A 94 17.94 -10.98 6.13
CA GLY A 94 19.32 -10.47 6.04
C GLY A 94 19.66 -9.49 7.16
N GLY A 95 19.23 -9.76 8.39
CA GLY A 95 19.40 -8.86 9.54
C GLY A 95 18.54 -7.60 9.56
N LEU A 96 17.84 -7.26 8.47
CA LEU A 96 17.03 -6.04 8.39
C LEU A 96 15.79 -6.09 9.28
N ARG A 97 15.33 -4.91 9.72
CA ARG A 97 14.05 -4.76 10.44
C ARG A 97 12.88 -5.01 9.49
N TYR A 98 11.98 -5.90 9.88
CA TYR A 98 10.77 -6.25 9.14
C TYR A 98 9.50 -5.94 9.94
N ILE A 99 8.39 -5.84 9.22
CA ILE A 99 7.04 -5.78 9.78
C ILE A 99 6.21 -6.97 9.30
N VAL A 100 5.22 -7.34 10.11
CA VAL A 100 4.13 -8.23 9.73
C VAL A 100 2.83 -7.42 9.69
N GLN A 101 2.08 -7.55 8.61
CA GLN A 101 0.90 -6.76 8.31
C GLN A 101 -0.21 -7.68 7.80
N ARG A 102 -1.45 -7.44 8.23
CA ARG A 102 -2.63 -8.11 7.66
C ARG A 102 -2.62 -8.00 6.12
N LYS A 103 -2.78 -9.12 5.42
CA LYS A 103 -2.98 -9.06 3.97
C LYS A 103 -4.41 -8.61 3.68
N ILE A 104 -4.56 -7.48 3.00
CA ILE A 104 -5.88 -6.97 2.59
C ILE A 104 -6.38 -7.83 1.42
N PRO A 105 -7.62 -8.35 1.46
CA PRO A 105 -8.25 -9.01 0.33
C PRO A 105 -8.67 -7.97 -0.69
N LEU A 106 -7.71 -7.53 -1.52
CA LEU A 106 -7.95 -6.49 -2.52
C LEU A 106 -9.05 -6.91 -3.49
N ALA A 107 -9.89 -5.94 -3.86
CA ALA A 107 -10.77 -6.01 -4.99
C ALA A 107 -9.99 -6.30 -6.26
N LYS A 108 -10.69 -6.89 -7.22
CA LYS A 108 -10.12 -7.47 -8.42
C LYS A 108 -10.80 -6.93 -9.66
N VAL A 109 -10.00 -6.56 -10.66
CA VAL A 109 -10.45 -6.30 -12.03
C VAL A 109 -10.24 -7.56 -12.84
N LYS A 110 -11.33 -8.17 -13.33
CA LYS A 110 -11.26 -9.44 -14.09
C LYS A 110 -10.38 -10.51 -13.39
N GLY A 111 -10.62 -10.72 -12.10
CA GLY A 111 -9.86 -11.68 -11.27
C GLY A 111 -8.47 -11.23 -10.80
N ARG A 112 -7.97 -10.08 -11.26
CA ARG A 112 -6.61 -9.58 -10.94
C ARG A 112 -6.67 -8.49 -9.86
N PRO A 113 -5.95 -8.62 -8.74
CA PRO A 113 -5.99 -7.63 -7.68
C PRO A 113 -5.45 -6.28 -8.17
N PHE A 114 -5.98 -5.19 -7.59
CA PHE A 114 -5.46 -3.84 -7.83
C PHE A 114 -5.37 -3.04 -6.54
N ASP A 115 -4.42 -2.12 -6.50
CA ASP A 115 -4.36 -1.02 -5.54
C ASP A 115 -4.23 0.30 -6.30
N ILE A 116 -4.28 1.40 -5.56
CA ILE A 116 -4.47 2.74 -6.09
C ILE A 116 -3.28 3.58 -5.67
N ARG A 117 -2.60 4.20 -6.63
CA ARG A 117 -1.64 5.28 -6.34
C ARG A 117 -2.41 6.59 -6.29
N VAL A 118 -2.41 7.22 -5.12
CA VAL A 118 -2.94 8.57 -4.92
C VAL A 118 -1.79 9.53 -4.65
N MET A 119 -1.71 10.62 -5.42
CA MET A 119 -0.79 11.72 -5.19
C MET A 119 -1.52 12.81 -4.41
N VAL A 120 -0.99 13.15 -3.24
CA VAL A 120 -1.46 14.25 -2.42
C VAL A 120 -0.33 15.26 -2.30
N GLN A 121 -0.56 16.48 -2.73
CA GLN A 121 0.46 17.51 -2.83
C GLN A 121 -0.04 18.83 -2.27
N ARG A 122 0.87 19.67 -1.81
CA ARG A 122 0.59 21.05 -1.41
C ARG A 122 1.72 21.96 -1.91
N THR A 123 1.45 23.25 -1.93
CA THR A 123 2.48 24.27 -2.13
C THR A 123 2.58 25.13 -0.88
N LYS A 124 3.53 26.07 -0.81
CA LYS A 124 3.56 27.07 0.28
C LYS A 124 2.30 27.94 0.32
N LYS A 125 1.61 28.11 -0.81
CA LYS A 125 0.44 28.99 -0.98
C LYS A 125 -0.90 28.25 -0.96
N SER A 126 -0.91 26.92 -0.95
CA SER A 126 -2.12 26.11 -1.08
C SER A 126 -2.15 24.99 -0.04
N GLY A 127 -3.35 24.64 0.45
CA GLY A 127 -3.55 23.45 1.25
C GLY A 127 -3.23 22.15 0.50
N TRP A 128 -3.35 21.02 1.21
CA TRP A 128 -3.25 19.68 0.61
C TRP A 128 -4.39 19.44 -0.38
N SER A 129 -4.04 18.98 -1.58
CA SER A 129 -4.99 18.55 -2.62
C SER A 129 -4.60 17.18 -3.18
N VAL A 130 -5.60 16.45 -3.67
CA VAL A 130 -5.36 15.23 -4.45
C VAL A 130 -5.12 15.66 -5.89
N THR A 131 -3.92 15.38 -6.40
CA THR A 131 -3.48 15.84 -7.73
C THR A 131 -3.48 14.75 -8.78
N GLY A 132 -3.60 13.48 -8.37
CA GLY A 132 -3.66 12.36 -9.28
C GLY A 132 -4.07 11.06 -8.59
N LYS A 133 -4.87 10.25 -9.30
CA LYS A 133 -5.29 8.92 -8.87
C LYS A 133 -5.19 7.95 -10.04
N LEU A 134 -4.52 6.82 -9.86
CA LEU A 134 -4.52 5.74 -10.85
C LEU A 134 -4.61 4.38 -10.16
N ALA A 135 -5.15 3.40 -10.86
CA ALA A 135 -5.13 2.01 -10.43
C ALA A 135 -3.88 1.30 -10.97
N LYS A 136 -3.28 0.44 -10.15
CA LYS A 136 -2.19 -0.48 -10.51
C LYS A 136 -2.75 -1.90 -10.48
N ILE A 137 -3.02 -2.47 -11.65
CA ILE A 137 -3.60 -3.81 -11.79
C ILE A 137 -2.45 -4.82 -11.91
N ALA A 138 -2.39 -5.79 -11.00
CA ALA A 138 -1.36 -6.84 -11.00
C ALA A 138 -1.37 -7.63 -12.32
N GLY A 139 -0.22 -8.12 -12.80
CA GLY A 139 -0.17 -9.06 -13.94
C GLY A 139 -0.93 -10.38 -13.69
N PRO A 140 -1.20 -11.16 -14.75
CA PRO A 140 -1.80 -12.49 -14.61
C PRO A 140 -0.99 -13.38 -13.65
N GLY A 141 -1.67 -14.04 -12.71
CA GLY A 141 -1.04 -14.93 -11.71
C GLY A 141 -0.34 -14.24 -10.54
N TYR A 142 -0.18 -12.90 -10.55
CA TYR A 142 0.49 -12.18 -9.46
C TYR A 142 -0.47 -11.77 -8.34
N ILE A 143 -0.01 -11.96 -7.10
CA ILE A 143 -0.72 -11.54 -5.88
C ILE A 143 -0.33 -10.13 -5.40
N VAL A 144 0.68 -9.52 -6.02
CA VAL A 144 1.19 -8.18 -5.71
C VAL A 144 0.95 -7.25 -6.89
N THR A 145 0.59 -6.01 -6.60
CA THR A 145 0.16 -4.99 -7.59
C THR A 145 1.28 -4.04 -8.00
N ASN A 146 2.53 -4.31 -7.56
CA ASN A 146 3.69 -3.57 -8.04
C ASN A 146 3.81 -3.81 -9.55
N VAL A 147 3.58 -2.76 -10.35
CA VAL A 147 3.48 -2.85 -11.82
C VAL A 147 4.76 -3.41 -12.44
N ALA A 148 5.93 -2.95 -12.01
CA ALA A 148 7.21 -3.41 -12.53
C ALA A 148 7.45 -4.91 -12.23
N ARG A 149 7.15 -5.36 -11.00
CA ARG A 149 7.38 -6.76 -10.60
C ARG A 149 6.35 -7.72 -11.15
N SER A 150 5.09 -7.29 -11.23
CA SER A 150 3.99 -8.14 -11.67
C SER A 150 3.82 -8.17 -13.17
N LYS A 151 4.59 -7.38 -13.96
CA LYS A 151 4.27 -7.08 -15.36
C LYS A 151 2.81 -6.62 -15.50
N GLY A 152 2.36 -5.84 -14.52
CA GLY A 152 1.01 -5.31 -14.44
C GLY A 152 0.80 -4.10 -15.36
N ARG A 153 -0.35 -3.46 -15.24
CA ARG A 153 -0.65 -2.22 -15.98
C ARG A 153 -1.24 -1.15 -15.08
N VAL A 154 -1.17 0.09 -15.53
CA VAL A 154 -1.93 1.19 -14.93
C VAL A 154 -3.25 1.37 -15.68
N ALA A 155 -4.25 1.93 -15.00
CA ALA A 155 -5.52 2.33 -15.60
C ALA A 155 -6.07 3.58 -14.90
N PRO A 156 -6.94 4.36 -15.58
CA PRO A 156 -7.78 5.33 -14.89
C PRO A 156 -8.53 4.65 -13.74
N LEU A 157 -8.62 5.34 -12.60
CA LEU A 157 -9.23 4.76 -11.40
C LEU A 157 -10.71 4.44 -11.62
N ALA A 158 -11.44 5.29 -12.34
CA ALA A 158 -12.84 5.08 -12.66
C ALA A 158 -13.06 3.75 -13.39
N ASP A 159 -12.33 3.53 -14.49
CA ASP A 159 -12.40 2.30 -15.29
C ASP A 159 -12.09 1.05 -14.48
N ALA A 160 -11.07 1.13 -13.62
CA ALA A 160 -10.69 0.02 -12.75
C ALA A 160 -11.79 -0.30 -11.73
N ILE A 161 -12.42 0.72 -11.12
CA ILE A 161 -13.53 0.50 -10.20
C ILE A 161 -14.73 -0.10 -10.96
N SER A 162 -15.13 0.48 -12.09
CA SER A 162 -16.26 0.01 -12.89
C SER A 162 -16.08 -1.43 -13.38
N SER A 163 -14.85 -1.84 -13.67
CA SER A 163 -14.51 -3.20 -14.12
C SER A 163 -14.17 -4.17 -12.98
N SER A 164 -14.36 -3.76 -11.72
CA SER A 164 -14.00 -4.55 -10.55
C SER A 164 -15.16 -5.33 -9.96
N ASN A 165 -14.86 -6.26 -9.06
CA ASN A 165 -15.84 -7.00 -8.28
C ASN A 165 -16.35 -6.24 -7.03
N ILE A 166 -16.23 -4.91 -6.99
CA ILE A 166 -16.73 -4.11 -5.87
C ILE A 166 -18.24 -3.94 -6.02
N THR A 167 -18.98 -4.18 -4.94
CA THR A 167 -20.44 -4.02 -4.92
C THR A 167 -20.88 -2.98 -3.87
N GLY A 168 -22.10 -2.45 -4.04
CA GLY A 168 -22.75 -1.59 -3.04
C GLY A 168 -22.23 -0.15 -2.94
N LYS A 169 -21.34 0.30 -3.82
CA LYS A 169 -20.87 1.70 -3.88
C LYS A 169 -20.63 2.16 -5.31
N SER A 170 -21.01 3.40 -5.60
CA SER A 170 -20.71 4.03 -6.87
C SER A 170 -19.24 4.44 -6.99
N VAL A 171 -18.76 4.60 -8.23
CA VAL A 171 -17.42 5.13 -8.52
C VAL A 171 -17.19 6.47 -7.82
N LYS A 172 -18.19 7.36 -7.82
CA LYS A 172 -18.10 8.67 -7.16
C LYS A 172 -17.93 8.54 -5.64
N GLN A 173 -18.72 7.68 -4.99
CA GLN A 173 -18.61 7.43 -3.54
C GLN A 173 -17.23 6.89 -3.16
N LEU A 174 -16.71 5.93 -3.94
CA LEU A 174 -15.40 5.33 -3.71
C LEU A 174 -14.27 6.35 -3.88
N GLN A 175 -14.32 7.17 -4.94
CA GLN A 175 -13.34 8.24 -5.15
C GLN A 175 -13.38 9.27 -4.02
N SER A 176 -14.55 9.72 -3.58
CA SER A 176 -14.69 10.63 -2.44
C SER A 176 -14.16 10.03 -1.13
N GLN A 177 -14.38 8.73 -0.91
CA GLN A 177 -13.81 8.01 0.24
C GLN A 177 -12.27 7.99 0.18
N ILE A 178 -11.70 7.69 -1.00
CA ILE A 178 -10.26 7.68 -1.23
C ILE A 178 -9.66 9.07 -0.99
N ASP A 179 -10.28 10.13 -1.50
CA ASP A 179 -9.81 11.50 -1.33
C ASP A 179 -9.80 11.90 0.14
N ARG A 180 -10.89 11.60 0.86
CA ARG A 180 -11.03 11.88 2.30
C ARG A 180 -9.92 11.20 3.11
N VAL A 181 -9.71 9.90 2.90
CA VAL A 181 -8.66 9.14 3.61
C VAL A 181 -7.27 9.65 3.25
N SER A 182 -7.06 10.03 1.99
CA SER A 182 -5.77 10.52 1.49
C SER A 182 -5.38 11.87 2.07
N LEU A 183 -6.31 12.83 2.06
CA LEU A 183 -6.12 14.16 2.62
C LEU A 183 -5.90 14.11 4.14
N ARG A 184 -6.68 13.28 4.86
CA ARG A 184 -6.50 13.05 6.29
C ARG A 184 -5.12 12.45 6.59
N SER A 185 -4.66 11.51 5.77
CA SER A 185 -3.32 10.91 5.92
C SER A 185 -2.22 11.95 5.74
N ALA A 186 -2.28 12.78 4.70
CA ALA A 186 -1.29 13.83 4.46
C ALA A 186 -1.25 14.87 5.58
N LYS A 187 -2.42 15.33 6.05
CA LYS A 187 -2.54 16.24 7.21
C LYS A 187 -1.96 15.63 8.48
N GLN A 188 -2.26 14.36 8.76
CA GLN A 188 -1.73 13.69 9.95
C GLN A 188 -0.21 13.52 9.86
N LEU A 189 0.32 13.10 8.72
CA LEU A 189 1.77 12.95 8.52
C LEU A 189 2.51 14.28 8.60
N GLN A 190 1.93 15.39 8.13
CA GLN A 190 2.53 16.73 8.23
C GLN A 190 2.90 17.12 9.67
N LYS A 191 2.13 16.69 10.68
CA LYS A 191 2.40 17.00 12.09
C LYS A 191 3.75 16.45 12.57
N TYR A 192 4.29 15.45 11.88
CA TYR A 192 5.48 14.69 12.29
C TYR A 192 6.63 14.80 11.30
N TYR A 193 6.35 15.20 10.06
CA TYR A 193 7.34 15.23 8.97
C TYR A 193 7.24 16.54 8.18
N ARG A 194 8.41 17.11 7.83
CA ARG A 194 8.52 18.23 6.88
C ARG A 194 8.34 17.70 5.46
N ILE A 195 7.08 17.59 5.03
CA ILE A 195 6.67 17.08 3.72
C ILE A 195 5.66 18.02 3.05
N ASP A 196 5.62 17.96 1.73
CA ASP A 196 4.66 18.64 0.86
C ASP A 196 4.08 17.73 -0.22
N THR A 197 4.57 16.48 -0.30
CA THR A 197 4.07 15.45 -1.21
C THR A 197 4.02 14.11 -0.49
N VAL A 198 2.90 13.40 -0.66
CA VAL A 198 2.73 12.01 -0.24
C VAL A 198 2.11 11.23 -1.39
N GLY A 199 2.74 10.14 -1.80
CA GLY A 199 2.10 9.13 -2.62
C GLY A 199 1.58 8.01 -1.73
N LEU A 200 0.26 7.87 -1.66
CA LEU A 200 -0.39 6.81 -0.92
C LEU A 200 -0.67 5.64 -1.86
N ASP A 201 -0.30 4.44 -1.42
CA ASP A 201 -0.82 3.21 -1.98
C ASP A 201 -2.04 2.79 -1.16
N ILE A 202 -3.21 2.79 -1.80
CA ILE A 202 -4.52 2.52 -1.18
C ILE A 202 -5.14 1.27 -1.82
N GLY A 203 -5.58 0.33 -1.00
CA GLY A 203 -6.37 -0.82 -1.43
C GLY A 203 -7.87 -0.55 -1.27
N LEU A 204 -8.69 -1.13 -2.15
CA LEU A 204 -10.11 -1.35 -1.89
C LEU A 204 -10.32 -2.83 -1.66
N ASP A 205 -11.16 -3.22 -0.71
CA ASP A 205 -11.70 -4.59 -0.66
C ASP A 205 -13.01 -4.71 -1.47
N ALA A 206 -13.55 -5.92 -1.59
CA ALA A 206 -14.77 -6.18 -2.38
C ALA A 206 -16.02 -5.43 -1.85
N LYS A 207 -16.02 -4.98 -0.59
CA LYS A 207 -17.08 -4.14 0.00
C LYS A 207 -16.82 -2.64 -0.20
N GLY A 208 -15.78 -2.29 -0.96
CA GLY A 208 -15.38 -0.92 -1.24
C GLY A 208 -14.84 -0.18 -0.01
N LYS A 209 -14.28 -0.87 0.98
CA LYS A 209 -13.57 -0.21 2.08
C LYS A 209 -12.16 0.17 1.64
N ALA A 210 -11.80 1.44 1.84
CA ALA A 210 -10.45 1.95 1.58
C ALA A 210 -9.47 1.63 2.72
N TRP A 211 -8.35 1.04 2.34
CA TRP A 211 -7.25 0.65 3.21
C TRP A 211 -5.95 1.36 2.80
N ILE A 212 -5.29 2.06 3.73
CA ILE A 212 -3.98 2.67 3.51
C ILE A 212 -2.92 1.57 3.63
N ILE A 213 -2.35 1.14 2.50
CA ILE A 213 -1.31 0.11 2.47
C ILE A 213 0.02 0.72 2.90
N GLU A 214 0.39 1.85 2.29
CA GLU A 214 1.66 2.53 2.55
C GLU A 214 1.67 4.00 2.10
N PRO A 215 2.17 4.93 2.95
CA PRO A 215 2.56 6.28 2.52
C PRO A 215 4.03 6.34 2.07
N ASN A 216 4.27 6.97 0.93
CA ASN A 216 5.58 7.22 0.34
C ASN A 216 5.87 8.73 0.27
N PHE A 217 6.99 9.17 0.84
CA PHE A 217 7.43 10.58 0.81
C PHE A 217 8.25 10.95 -0.43
N LYS A 218 8.70 9.96 -1.21
CA LYS A 218 9.34 10.12 -2.52
C LYS A 218 8.64 9.23 -3.55
N PRO A 219 7.36 9.49 -3.86
CA PRO A 219 6.59 8.61 -4.72
C PRO A 219 7.05 8.69 -6.17
N ASP A 220 7.05 7.54 -6.84
CA ASP A 220 7.27 7.45 -8.28
C ASP A 220 6.09 8.06 -9.05
N LYS A 221 6.41 9.07 -9.88
CA LYS A 221 5.48 9.83 -10.70
C LYS A 221 5.31 9.23 -12.10
N SER A 222 6.26 8.41 -12.53
CA SER A 222 6.33 7.86 -13.89
C SER A 222 5.13 6.97 -14.22
N LEU A 223 4.45 6.42 -13.20
CA LEU A 223 3.20 5.68 -13.35
C LEU A 223 2.10 6.51 -14.04
N PHE A 224 2.01 7.81 -13.75
CA PHE A 224 1.02 8.69 -14.38
C PHE A 224 1.34 8.94 -15.86
N ARG A 225 2.62 8.91 -16.24
CA ARG A 225 3.03 9.01 -17.66
C ARG A 225 2.58 7.80 -18.48
N LYS A 226 2.26 6.67 -17.85
CA LYS A 226 1.76 5.46 -18.52
C LYS A 226 0.25 5.51 -18.85
N LEU A 227 -0.50 6.48 -18.32
CA LEU A 227 -1.88 6.71 -18.73
C LEU A 227 -1.92 7.35 -20.12
N ARG A 228 -2.95 7.07 -20.91
CA ARG A 228 -3.15 7.70 -22.23
C ARG A 228 -3.37 9.20 -22.08
N ASP A 229 -4.34 9.59 -21.24
CA ASP A 229 -4.53 10.99 -20.84
C ASP A 229 -3.39 11.45 -19.92
N LYS A 230 -2.70 12.52 -20.33
CA LYS A 230 -1.57 13.11 -19.60
C LYS A 230 -1.98 14.24 -18.65
N SER A 231 -3.27 14.58 -18.56
CA SER A 231 -3.81 15.62 -17.66
C SER A 231 -3.31 15.44 -16.22
N MET A 232 -3.47 14.24 -15.66
CA MET A 232 -3.03 13.92 -14.30
C MET A 232 -1.50 13.99 -14.15
N TYR A 233 -0.75 13.54 -15.16
CA TYR A 233 0.71 13.63 -15.12
C TYR A 233 1.16 15.10 -15.08
N ARG A 234 0.59 15.95 -15.94
CA ARG A 234 0.87 17.40 -15.94
C ARG A 234 0.48 18.05 -14.60
N ALA A 235 -0.69 17.72 -14.07
CA ALA A 235 -1.15 18.22 -12.77
C ALA A 235 -0.17 17.86 -11.65
N VAL A 236 0.22 16.58 -11.55
CA VAL A 236 1.21 16.10 -10.56
C VAL A 236 2.55 16.82 -10.72
N MET A 237 3.04 16.98 -11.95
CA MET A 237 4.33 17.63 -12.22
C MET A 237 4.31 19.14 -11.92
N SER A 238 3.18 19.83 -12.12
CA SER A 238 3.07 21.27 -11.85
C SER A 238 3.41 21.64 -10.39
N PHE A 239 3.09 20.77 -9.44
CA PHE A 239 3.42 20.97 -8.02
C PHE A 239 4.91 20.79 -7.71
N TYR A 240 5.64 20.01 -8.51
CA TYR A 240 7.09 19.88 -8.37
C TYR A 240 7.82 21.05 -9.02
N ASN A 241 7.39 21.48 -10.22
CA ASN A 241 8.04 22.59 -10.92
C ASN A 241 7.92 23.89 -10.11
N ARG A 242 6.75 24.14 -9.52
CA ARG A 242 6.53 25.30 -8.62
C ARG A 242 7.39 25.29 -7.35
N ARG A 243 8.09 24.20 -7.05
CA ARG A 243 9.01 24.09 -5.91
C ARG A 243 10.43 24.56 -6.24
N TYR A 244 10.85 24.48 -7.51
CA TYR A 244 12.22 24.79 -7.93
C TYR A 244 12.37 26.21 -8.51
N TYR A 245 11.29 26.84 -8.95
CA TYR A 245 11.32 28.21 -9.48
C TYR A 245 11.06 29.30 -8.42
N ARG A 246 11.34 29.03 -7.13
CA ARG A 246 11.22 30.00 -6.03
C ARG A 246 12.17 29.71 -4.88
#